data_AF-A0A3D1H5I1-F1
#
_entry.id   AF-A0A3D1H5I1-F1
#
_cell.length_a   1.000
_cell.length_b   1.000
_cell.length_c   1.000
_cell.angle_alpha   90.00
_cell.angle_beta   90.00
_cell.angle_gamma   90.00
#
_symmetry.space_group_name_H-M   'P 1'
#
loop_
_entity.id
_entity.type
_entity.pdbx_description
1 polymer ?
#
loop_
_entity_poly.entity_id
_entity_poly.type
_entity_poly.pdbx_seq_one_letter_code
_entity_poly.pdbx_strand_id
1 'polypeptide(L)'
;MITLQKLKWSNCFSYGADNELDLSSSTVTQLIGTNGMGKSSIPLIIEEALYNKNSKGIKKADIPNRYVNSGYHIHLEFTKDENKYDVIIDRKSSIKLKLLENGEDISSHTATNTYKTLQDIVGIDFKTFSQLVYQSTNSSLQFLTATDTNRKKFLIDLLHLEHYVKLFDLFKEEARKSTITLTSIESKIATIEKWLHDNKLSDTTILPVSEISIETGEDEQDLANLMSEIKNISEKNKKISQNNTYKDLLSRISIEDAQS
;
A
#
# COMPACT_ATOMS: atom_id res chain seq x y z
N MET A 1 -20.46 -13.35 -15.20
CA MET A 1 -20.30 -14.47 -14.24
C MET A 1 -20.14 -15.75 -15.04
N ILE A 2 -19.27 -16.67 -14.63
CA ILE A 2 -19.07 -17.94 -15.37
C ILE A 2 -20.11 -18.99 -14.95
N THR A 3 -20.44 -19.91 -15.85
CA THR A 3 -21.24 -21.11 -15.56
C THR A 3 -20.41 -22.35 -15.87
N LEU A 4 -20.14 -23.17 -14.86
CA LEU A 4 -19.41 -24.43 -15.04
C LEU A 4 -20.30 -25.44 -15.79
N GLN A 5 -19.77 -26.07 -16.83
CA GLN A 5 -20.53 -26.99 -17.70
C GLN A 5 -20.18 -28.44 -17.37
N LYS A 6 -18.96 -28.85 -17.68
CA LYS A 6 -18.50 -30.22 -17.51
C LYS A 6 -17.07 -30.24 -16.97
N LEU A 7 -16.81 -31.14 -16.04
CA LEU A 7 -15.48 -31.40 -15.51
C LEU A 7 -15.09 -32.85 -15.85
N LYS A 8 -13.99 -33.02 -16.57
CA LYS A 8 -13.33 -34.31 -16.78
C LYS A 8 -11.98 -34.29 -16.08
N TRP A 9 -11.61 -35.39 -15.44
CA TRP A 9 -10.31 -35.49 -14.78
C TRP A 9 -9.82 -36.92 -14.66
N SER A 10 -8.50 -37.06 -14.65
CA SER A 10 -7.81 -38.34 -14.49
C SER A 10 -6.67 -38.19 -13.50
N ASN A 11 -6.57 -39.15 -12.59
CA ASN A 11 -5.45 -39.32 -11.67
C ASN A 11 -5.24 -38.15 -10.69
N CYS A 12 -6.30 -37.44 -10.31
CA CYS A 12 -6.26 -36.43 -9.25
C CYS A 12 -6.67 -37.03 -7.90
N PHE A 13 -5.86 -36.84 -6.86
CA PHE A 13 -6.12 -37.30 -5.50
C PHE A 13 -6.41 -38.80 -5.42
N SER A 14 -7.62 -39.18 -5.00
CA SER A 14 -8.08 -40.58 -4.90
C SER A 14 -8.68 -41.10 -6.21
N TYR A 15 -8.89 -40.25 -7.22
CA TYR A 15 -9.55 -40.63 -8.46
C TYR A 15 -8.59 -41.32 -9.43
N GLY A 16 -9.09 -42.34 -10.14
CA GLY A 16 -8.39 -43.02 -11.24
C GLY A 16 -8.52 -42.25 -12.54
N ALA A 17 -8.41 -42.93 -13.68
CA ALA A 17 -8.62 -42.32 -15.00
C ALA A 17 -10.11 -42.12 -15.32
N ASP A 18 -10.38 -41.23 -16.29
CA ASP A 18 -11.64 -41.12 -17.03
C ASP A 18 -12.87 -40.79 -16.18
N ASN A 19 -12.69 -39.91 -15.19
CA ASN A 19 -13.82 -39.39 -14.41
C ASN A 19 -14.44 -38.20 -15.14
N GLU A 20 -15.76 -38.09 -15.05
CA GLU A 20 -16.52 -37.01 -15.65
C GLU A 20 -17.67 -36.62 -14.72
N LEU A 21 -17.96 -35.32 -14.68
CA LEU A 21 -19.09 -34.75 -13.96
C LEU A 21 -19.70 -33.62 -14.79
N ASP A 22 -20.98 -33.78 -15.14
CA ASP A 22 -21.79 -32.72 -15.75
C ASP A 22 -22.37 -31.82 -14.65
N LEU A 23 -21.82 -30.62 -14.55
CA LEU A 23 -22.20 -29.59 -13.58
C LEU A 23 -23.41 -28.76 -14.04
N SER A 24 -23.77 -28.84 -15.33
CA SER A 24 -24.90 -28.13 -15.94
C SER A 24 -26.20 -28.92 -15.93
N SER A 25 -26.12 -30.24 -15.70
CA SER A 25 -27.26 -31.16 -15.75
C SER A 25 -28.41 -30.84 -14.78
N SER A 26 -28.13 -30.18 -13.67
CA SER A 26 -29.14 -29.81 -12.67
C SER A 26 -28.76 -28.54 -11.90
N THR A 27 -29.77 -27.84 -11.37
CA THR A 27 -29.55 -26.65 -10.53
C THR A 27 -28.88 -26.98 -9.20
N VAL A 28 -29.14 -28.17 -8.65
CA VAL A 28 -28.59 -28.64 -7.37
C VAL A 28 -28.14 -30.09 -7.51
N THR A 29 -26.82 -30.30 -7.48
CA THR A 29 -26.22 -31.63 -7.51
C THR A 29 -25.76 -32.02 -6.11
N GLN A 30 -26.24 -33.15 -5.59
CA GLN A 30 -25.77 -33.71 -4.31
C GLN A 30 -24.78 -34.85 -4.53
N LEU A 31 -23.58 -34.73 -3.96
CA LEU A 31 -22.57 -35.80 -3.97
C LEU A 31 -22.65 -36.62 -2.68
N ILE A 32 -23.11 -37.86 -2.79
CA ILE A 32 -23.25 -38.79 -1.65
C ILE A 32 -22.10 -39.81 -1.66
N GLY A 33 -21.57 -40.13 -0.50
CA GLY A 33 -20.53 -41.15 -0.32
C GLY A 33 -19.97 -41.13 1.08
N THR A 34 -19.23 -42.17 1.46
CA THR A 34 -18.59 -42.26 2.77
C THR A 34 -17.45 -41.24 2.92
N ASN A 35 -17.05 -40.96 4.16
CA ASN A 35 -15.92 -40.07 4.42
C ASN A 35 -14.63 -40.64 3.81
N GLY A 36 -13.83 -39.76 3.19
CA GLY A 36 -12.57 -40.15 2.53
C GLY A 36 -12.69 -40.57 1.07
N MET A 37 -13.89 -40.67 0.49
CA MET A 37 -14.08 -41.07 -0.93
C MET A 37 -13.84 -39.96 -1.96
N GLY A 38 -13.06 -38.93 -1.63
CA GLY A 38 -12.68 -37.89 -2.60
C GLY A 38 -13.75 -36.82 -2.91
N LYS A 39 -14.93 -36.85 -2.30
CA LYS A 39 -16.00 -35.85 -2.54
C LYS A 39 -15.52 -34.40 -2.44
N SER A 40 -14.77 -34.08 -1.38
CA SER A 40 -14.21 -32.74 -1.16
C SER A 40 -13.03 -32.40 -2.07
N SER A 41 -12.56 -33.35 -2.89
CA SER A 41 -11.50 -33.12 -3.85
C SER A 41 -12.02 -32.54 -5.17
N ILE A 42 -13.29 -32.78 -5.54
CA ILE A 42 -13.87 -32.23 -6.77
C ILE A 42 -13.78 -30.68 -6.81
N PRO A 43 -14.22 -29.94 -5.76
CA PRO A 43 -14.03 -28.49 -5.71
C PRO A 43 -12.56 -28.06 -5.84
N LEU A 44 -11.64 -28.84 -5.24
CA LEU A 44 -10.20 -28.54 -5.31
C LEU A 44 -9.63 -28.76 -6.71
N ILE A 45 -10.17 -29.71 -7.48
CA ILE A 45 -9.81 -29.93 -8.89
C ILE A 45 -10.24 -28.74 -9.73
N ILE A 46 -11.44 -28.19 -9.48
CA ILE A 46 -11.92 -26.98 -10.18
C ILE A 46 -11.06 -25.76 -9.82
N GLU A 47 -10.74 -25.57 -8.53
CA GLU A 47 -9.82 -24.52 -8.09
C GLU A 47 -8.43 -24.65 -8.76
N GLU A 48 -7.91 -25.88 -8.82
CA GLU A 48 -6.65 -26.19 -9.48
C GLU A 48 -6.70 -25.86 -10.97
N ALA A 49 -7.82 -26.16 -11.64
CA ALA A 49 -8.01 -25.89 -13.07
C ALA A 49 -8.00 -24.40 -13.38
N LEU A 50 -8.71 -23.58 -12.59
CA LEU A 50 -8.87 -22.16 -12.88
C LEU A 50 -7.71 -21.29 -12.36
N TYR A 51 -7.06 -21.69 -11.26
CA TYR A 51 -6.11 -20.82 -10.56
C TYR A 51 -4.73 -21.43 -10.34
N ASN A 52 -4.49 -22.69 -10.69
CA ASN A 52 -3.27 -23.41 -10.34
C ASN A 52 -2.96 -23.30 -8.84
N LYS A 53 -3.98 -23.40 -7.97
CA LYS A 53 -3.87 -23.47 -6.51
C LYS A 53 -5.19 -23.95 -5.93
N ASN A 54 -5.17 -24.42 -4.69
CA ASN A 54 -6.34 -24.92 -3.99
C ASN A 54 -6.41 -24.37 -2.56
N SER A 55 -7.61 -24.32 -2.03
CA SER A 55 -7.95 -23.70 -0.75
C SER A 55 -7.43 -24.46 0.47
N LYS A 56 -7.09 -25.73 0.30
CA LYS A 56 -6.43 -26.55 1.32
C LYS A 56 -4.91 -26.42 1.34
N GLY A 57 -4.32 -25.65 0.42
CA GLY A 57 -2.88 -25.47 0.32
C GLY A 57 -2.11 -26.75 -0.03
N ILE A 58 -2.77 -27.73 -0.66
CA ILE A 58 -2.15 -29.00 -1.07
C ILE A 58 -1.09 -28.70 -2.13
N LYS A 59 0.11 -29.24 -1.94
CA LYS A 59 1.23 -29.02 -2.86
C LYS A 59 0.98 -29.76 -4.17
N LYS A 60 1.57 -29.25 -5.25
CA LYS A 60 1.39 -29.80 -6.61
C LYS A 60 1.88 -31.23 -6.75
N ALA A 61 2.90 -31.61 -5.98
CA ALA A 61 3.42 -32.97 -5.93
C ALA A 61 2.44 -33.97 -5.29
N ASP A 62 1.48 -33.49 -4.50
CA ASP A 62 0.53 -34.31 -3.74
C ASP A 62 -0.85 -34.40 -4.44
N ILE A 63 -1.03 -33.73 -5.58
CA ILE A 63 -2.25 -33.79 -6.39
C ILE A 63 -2.32 -35.09 -7.22
N PRO A 64 -1.26 -35.56 -7.89
CA PRO A 64 -1.31 -36.83 -8.61
C PRO A 64 -1.70 -38.00 -7.70
N ASN A 65 -2.50 -38.92 -8.23
CA ASN A 65 -2.86 -40.14 -7.51
C ASN A 65 -1.61 -41.00 -7.26
N ARG A 66 -1.28 -41.19 -5.99
CA ARG A 66 -0.10 -41.93 -5.52
C ARG A 66 -0.01 -43.38 -6.00
N TYR A 67 -1.14 -44.00 -6.34
CA TYR A 67 -1.17 -45.39 -6.81
C TYR A 67 -0.94 -45.50 -8.33
N VAL A 68 -1.20 -44.42 -9.08
CA VAL A 68 -1.04 -44.38 -10.55
C VAL A 68 0.31 -43.77 -10.95
N ASN A 69 0.76 -42.77 -10.20
CA ASN A 69 2.06 -42.09 -10.35
C ASN A 69 2.41 -41.65 -11.79
N SER A 70 1.41 -41.24 -12.57
CA SER A 70 1.55 -40.90 -14.00
C SER A 70 1.24 -39.43 -14.33
N GLY A 71 1.25 -38.56 -13.32
CA GLY A 71 0.72 -37.21 -13.41
C GLY A 71 -0.81 -37.17 -13.33
N TYR A 72 -1.41 -36.04 -13.71
CA TYR A 72 -2.86 -35.86 -13.76
C TYR A 72 -3.30 -35.07 -14.98
N HIS A 73 -4.57 -35.26 -15.34
CA HIS A 73 -5.25 -34.54 -16.42
C HIS A 73 -6.52 -33.89 -15.87
N ILE A 74 -6.79 -32.65 -16.28
CA ILE A 74 -8.05 -31.96 -15.98
C ILE A 74 -8.52 -31.27 -17.25
N HIS A 75 -9.79 -31.44 -17.59
CA HIS A 75 -10.47 -30.68 -18.63
C HIS A 75 -11.74 -30.09 -18.03
N LEU A 76 -11.76 -28.77 -17.91
CA LEU A 76 -12.90 -28.02 -17.38
C LEU A 76 -13.52 -27.18 -18.49
N GLU A 77 -14.80 -27.41 -18.73
CA GLU A 77 -15.64 -26.68 -19.68
C GLU A 77 -16.48 -25.67 -18.87
N PHE A 78 -16.47 -24.39 -19.26
CA PHE A 78 -17.33 -23.36 -18.68
C PHE A 78 -17.79 -22.36 -19.74
N THR A 79 -18.87 -21.64 -19.46
CA THR A 79 -19.32 -20.53 -20.30
C THR A 79 -19.18 -19.20 -19.57
N LYS A 80 -18.93 -18.15 -20.34
CA LYS A 80 -19.07 -16.77 -19.89
C LYS A 80 -19.83 -16.02 -20.98
N ASP A 81 -20.99 -15.50 -20.60
CA ASP A 81 -21.93 -14.87 -21.53
C ASP A 81 -22.29 -15.86 -22.66
N GLU A 82 -21.98 -15.56 -23.92
CA GLU A 82 -22.24 -16.45 -25.07
C GLU A 82 -21.06 -17.35 -25.44
N ASN A 83 -19.88 -17.11 -24.87
CA ASN A 83 -18.65 -17.81 -25.22
C ASN A 83 -18.45 -19.08 -24.39
N LYS A 84 -17.93 -20.12 -25.05
CA LYS A 84 -17.52 -21.39 -24.44
C LYS A 84 -16.01 -21.40 -24.24
N TYR A 85 -15.58 -21.86 -23.08
CA TYR A 85 -14.16 -21.97 -22.73
C TYR A 85 -13.81 -23.37 -22.28
N ASP A 86 -12.64 -23.84 -22.72
CA ASP A 86 -12.06 -25.12 -22.31
C ASP A 86 -10.71 -24.87 -21.65
N VAL A 87 -10.56 -25.34 -20.42
CA VAL A 87 -9.29 -25.33 -19.69
C VAL A 87 -8.78 -26.76 -19.63
N ILE A 88 -7.72 -27.05 -20.39
CA ILE A 88 -7.16 -28.40 -20.51
C ILE A 88 -5.76 -28.39 -19.89
N ILE A 89 -5.55 -29.20 -18.87
CA ILE A 89 -4.31 -29.31 -18.11
C ILE A 89 -3.81 -30.73 -18.18
N ASP A 90 -2.59 -30.88 -18.68
CA ASP A 90 -1.80 -32.09 -18.56
C ASP A 90 -0.58 -31.81 -17.69
N ARG A 91 -0.51 -32.44 -16.51
CA ARG A 91 0.62 -32.26 -15.61
C ARG A 91 1.32 -33.57 -15.31
N LYS A 92 2.60 -33.64 -15.69
CA LYS A 92 3.54 -34.70 -15.31
C LYS A 92 4.69 -34.07 -14.52
N SER A 93 5.92 -34.09 -15.05
CA SER A 93 7.05 -33.31 -14.52
C SER A 93 6.87 -31.81 -14.76
N SER A 94 6.28 -31.43 -15.89
CA SER A 94 5.91 -30.06 -16.24
C SER A 94 4.40 -29.92 -16.43
N ILE A 95 3.92 -28.67 -16.42
CA ILE A 95 2.53 -28.32 -16.71
C ILE A 95 2.40 -27.93 -18.18
N LYS A 96 1.43 -28.54 -18.86
CA LYS A 96 0.92 -28.10 -20.17
C LYS A 96 -0.51 -27.62 -19.95
N LEU A 97 -0.75 -26.34 -20.21
CA LEU A 97 -2.05 -25.71 -20.09
C LEU A 97 -2.47 -25.24 -21.47
N LYS A 98 -3.68 -25.62 -21.90
CA LYS A 98 -4.37 -25.04 -23.04
C LYS A 98 -5.65 -24.36 -22.57
N LEU A 99 -5.90 -23.17 -23.11
CA LEU A 99 -7.11 -22.41 -22.94
C LEU A 99 -7.73 -22.21 -24.32
N LEU A 100 -8.92 -22.76 -24.53
CA LEU A 100 -9.66 -22.57 -25.77
C LEU A 100 -10.83 -21.60 -25.54
N GLU A 101 -11.12 -20.76 -26.53
CA GLU A 101 -12.32 -19.94 -26.62
C GLU A 101 -13.06 -20.33 -27.90
N ASN A 102 -14.27 -20.85 -27.77
CA ASN A 102 -15.09 -21.35 -28.87
C ASN A 102 -14.35 -22.35 -29.79
N GLY A 103 -13.40 -23.12 -29.22
CA GLY A 103 -12.57 -24.09 -29.93
C GLY A 103 -11.25 -23.54 -30.48
N GLU A 104 -11.01 -22.22 -30.43
CA GLU A 104 -9.74 -21.61 -30.82
C GLU A 104 -8.77 -21.50 -29.64
N ASP A 105 -7.50 -21.84 -29.86
CA ASP A 105 -6.47 -21.80 -28.81
C ASP A 105 -6.02 -20.36 -28.54
N ILE A 106 -6.38 -19.83 -27.38
CA ILE A 106 -6.01 -18.49 -26.89
C ILE A 106 -4.89 -18.55 -25.83
N SER A 107 -4.17 -19.67 -25.75
CA SER A 107 -3.08 -19.85 -24.79
C SER A 107 -1.91 -18.91 -25.07
N SER A 108 -1.32 -18.37 -24.00
CA SER A 108 -0.05 -17.65 -24.08
C SER A 108 1.14 -18.61 -24.20
N HIS A 109 2.32 -18.07 -24.54
CA HIS A 109 3.58 -18.81 -24.60
C HIS A 109 4.01 -19.48 -23.28
N THR A 110 3.49 -19.01 -22.13
CA THR A 110 3.79 -19.59 -20.82
C THR A 110 2.51 -19.86 -20.05
N ALA A 111 2.49 -20.95 -19.29
CA ALA A 111 1.34 -21.29 -18.44
C ALA A 111 0.98 -20.15 -17.47
N THR A 112 1.99 -19.44 -16.92
CA THR A 112 1.78 -18.29 -16.03
C THR A 112 0.97 -17.19 -16.70
N ASN A 113 1.29 -16.84 -17.96
CA ASN A 113 0.53 -15.82 -18.68
C ASN A 113 -0.85 -16.33 -19.09
N THR A 114 -0.98 -17.60 -19.48
CA THR A 114 -2.30 -18.20 -19.78
C THR A 114 -3.22 -18.18 -18.56
N TYR A 115 -2.69 -18.43 -17.35
CA TYR A 115 -3.47 -18.30 -16.11
C TYR A 115 -3.88 -16.85 -15.81
N LYS A 116 -3.10 -15.84 -16.21
CA LYS A 116 -3.52 -14.44 -16.08
C LYS A 116 -4.70 -14.15 -17.01
N THR A 117 -4.59 -14.54 -18.28
CA THR A 117 -5.70 -14.43 -19.25
C THR A 117 -6.95 -15.15 -18.75
N LEU A 118 -6.79 -16.38 -18.23
CA LEU A 118 -7.90 -17.13 -17.65
C LEU A 118 -8.52 -16.41 -16.44
N GLN A 119 -7.72 -15.85 -15.54
CA GLN A 119 -8.21 -15.09 -14.39
C GLN A 119 -8.96 -13.82 -14.80
N ASP A 120 -8.49 -13.12 -15.84
CA ASP A 120 -9.17 -11.94 -16.39
C ASP A 120 -10.51 -12.33 -17.05
N ILE A 121 -10.56 -13.49 -17.73
CA ILE A 121 -11.80 -14.05 -18.26
C ILE A 121 -12.75 -14.44 -17.12
N VAL A 122 -12.30 -15.19 -16.12
CA VAL A 122 -13.15 -15.59 -14.98
C VAL A 122 -13.65 -14.36 -14.21
N GLY A 123 -12.81 -13.33 -14.09
CA GLY A 123 -13.15 -12.01 -13.55
C GLY A 123 -13.26 -11.95 -12.02
N ILE A 124 -13.13 -13.07 -11.32
CA ILE A 124 -13.15 -13.13 -9.85
C ILE A 124 -11.82 -13.65 -9.33
N ASP A 125 -11.38 -13.10 -8.19
CA ASP A 125 -10.14 -13.56 -7.56
C ASP A 125 -10.31 -14.96 -6.95
N PHE A 126 -9.18 -15.62 -6.70
CA PHE A 126 -9.18 -16.98 -6.15
C PHE A 126 -9.88 -17.08 -4.79
N LYS A 127 -9.73 -16.07 -3.94
CA LYS A 127 -10.27 -16.09 -2.57
C LYS A 127 -11.80 -16.08 -2.64
N THR A 128 -12.35 -15.22 -3.48
CA THR A 128 -13.76 -15.06 -3.76
C THR A 128 -14.31 -16.32 -4.40
N PHE A 129 -13.67 -16.82 -5.46
CA PHE A 129 -14.05 -18.06 -6.11
C PHE A 129 -14.09 -19.25 -5.14
N SER A 130 -13.04 -19.43 -4.33
CA SER A 130 -12.95 -20.54 -3.39
C SER A 130 -14.06 -20.48 -2.33
N GLN A 131 -14.41 -19.30 -1.84
CA GLN A 131 -15.53 -19.14 -0.89
C GLN A 131 -16.90 -19.45 -1.51
N LEU A 132 -17.05 -19.28 -2.83
CA LEU A 132 -18.27 -19.65 -3.56
C LEU A 132 -18.34 -21.15 -3.86
N VAL A 133 -17.25 -21.73 -4.33
CA VAL A 133 -17.20 -23.13 -4.82
C VAL A 133 -16.97 -24.14 -3.68
N TYR A 134 -16.29 -23.74 -2.61
CA TYR A 134 -16.03 -24.60 -1.46
C TYR A 134 -16.48 -23.96 -0.14
N GLN A 135 -17.75 -24.18 0.19
CA GLN A 135 -18.33 -23.82 1.47
C GLN A 135 -18.12 -24.92 2.51
N SER A 136 -16.95 -24.91 3.14
CA SER A 136 -16.71 -25.66 4.37
C SER A 136 -17.23 -24.88 5.58
N THR A 137 -17.45 -25.59 6.69
CA THR A 137 -17.86 -24.99 7.98
C THR A 137 -16.93 -23.87 8.45
N ASN A 138 -15.64 -23.94 8.11
CA ASN A 138 -14.65 -22.92 8.47
C ASN A 138 -14.52 -21.79 7.42
N SER A 139 -14.81 -22.05 6.13
CA SER A 139 -14.70 -21.02 5.08
C SER A 139 -15.91 -20.10 5.02
N SER A 140 -17.12 -20.60 5.31
CA SER A 140 -18.33 -19.77 5.40
C SER A 140 -18.27 -18.74 6.54
N LEU A 141 -17.63 -19.09 7.66
CA LEU A 141 -17.42 -18.19 8.81
C LEU A 141 -16.48 -17.02 8.49
N GLN A 142 -15.62 -17.11 7.47
CA GLN A 142 -14.67 -16.04 7.15
C GLN A 142 -15.36 -14.76 6.66
N PHE A 143 -16.48 -14.87 5.95
CA PHE A 143 -17.26 -13.68 5.55
C PHE A 143 -17.89 -13.01 6.78
N LEU A 144 -18.44 -13.81 7.70
CA LEU A 144 -19.09 -13.32 8.91
C LEU A 144 -18.08 -12.70 9.89
N THR A 145 -16.89 -13.28 10.01
CA THR A 145 -15.84 -12.83 10.94
C THR A 145 -14.83 -11.85 10.33
N ALA A 146 -14.91 -11.56 9.03
CA ALA A 146 -14.06 -10.56 8.38
C ALA A 146 -14.29 -9.16 8.95
N THR A 147 -13.23 -8.35 8.99
CA THR A 147 -13.32 -6.91 9.23
C THR A 147 -14.14 -6.23 8.14
N ASP A 148 -14.76 -5.09 8.44
CA ASP A 148 -15.59 -4.36 7.48
C ASP A 148 -14.84 -4.01 6.18
N THR A 149 -13.55 -3.67 6.27
CA THR A 149 -12.68 -3.45 5.11
C THR A 149 -12.58 -4.69 4.23
N ASN A 150 -12.34 -5.86 4.83
CA ASN A 150 -12.21 -7.12 4.10
C ASN A 150 -13.55 -7.57 3.51
N ARG A 151 -14.65 -7.37 4.24
CA ARG A 151 -16.00 -7.69 3.79
C ARG A 151 -16.41 -6.79 2.60
N LYS A 152 -16.09 -5.50 2.65
CA LYS A 152 -16.27 -4.55 1.55
C LYS A 152 -15.48 -4.96 0.31
N LYS A 153 -14.19 -5.31 0.48
CA LYS A 153 -13.35 -5.78 -0.64
C LYS A 153 -13.95 -7.01 -1.31
N PHE A 154 -14.35 -8.02 -0.52
CA PHE A 154 -14.99 -9.22 -1.05
C PHE A 154 -16.27 -8.91 -1.84
N LEU A 155 -17.12 -7.99 -1.38
CA LEU A 155 -18.33 -7.60 -2.10
C LEU A 155 -18.01 -6.88 -3.42
N ILE A 156 -16.97 -6.04 -3.44
CA ILE A 156 -16.50 -5.38 -4.65
C ILE A 156 -16.06 -6.43 -5.67
N ASP A 157 -15.25 -7.41 -5.25
CA ASP A 157 -14.72 -8.47 -6.11
C ASP A 157 -15.86 -9.41 -6.59
N LEU A 158 -16.81 -9.74 -5.73
CA LEU A 158 -17.96 -10.60 -6.04
C LEU A 158 -18.91 -9.97 -7.07
N LEU A 159 -19.12 -8.66 -6.98
CA LEU A 159 -20.03 -7.90 -7.84
C LEU A 159 -19.32 -7.26 -9.04
N HIS A 160 -18.01 -7.52 -9.21
CA HIS A 160 -17.17 -6.92 -10.25
C HIS A 160 -17.22 -5.38 -10.28
N LEU A 161 -17.12 -4.76 -9.09
CA LEU A 161 -17.21 -3.31 -8.92
C LEU A 161 -15.83 -2.62 -8.88
N GLU A 162 -14.75 -3.29 -9.26
CA GLU A 162 -13.39 -2.76 -9.19
C GLU A 162 -13.21 -1.52 -10.07
N HIS A 163 -13.95 -1.45 -11.19
CA HIS A 163 -13.94 -0.28 -12.05
C HIS A 163 -14.45 0.97 -11.33
N TYR A 164 -15.49 0.85 -10.49
CA TYR A 164 -15.99 1.96 -9.68
C TYR A 164 -15.00 2.43 -8.63
N VAL A 165 -14.20 1.52 -8.08
CA VAL A 165 -13.11 1.87 -7.16
C VAL A 165 -12.03 2.69 -7.87
N LYS A 166 -11.63 2.28 -9.08
CA LYS A 166 -10.67 3.04 -9.90
C LYS A 166 -11.17 4.44 -10.22
N LEU A 167 -12.46 4.57 -10.57
CA LEU A 167 -13.10 5.86 -10.80
C LEU A 167 -13.11 6.71 -9.53
N PHE A 168 -13.47 6.13 -8.38
CA PHE A 168 -13.45 6.82 -7.10
C PHE A 168 -12.06 7.37 -6.76
N ASP A 169 -11.01 6.56 -6.92
CA ASP A 169 -9.63 6.99 -6.64
C ASP A 169 -9.19 8.11 -7.60
N LEU A 170 -9.56 8.03 -8.88
CA LEU A 170 -9.32 9.09 -9.86
C LEU A 170 -9.99 10.41 -9.43
N PHE A 171 -11.29 10.36 -9.11
CA PHE A 171 -12.02 11.56 -8.67
C PHE A 171 -11.47 12.13 -7.38
N LYS A 172 -11.10 11.27 -6.43
CA LYS A 172 -10.50 11.69 -5.16
C LYS A 172 -9.20 12.45 -5.39
N GLU A 173 -8.36 11.98 -6.30
CA GLU A 173 -7.08 12.62 -6.60
C GLU A 173 -7.26 13.95 -7.34
N GLU A 174 -8.18 14.03 -8.30
CA GLU A 174 -8.49 15.29 -9.01
C GLU A 174 -9.16 16.33 -8.10
N ALA A 175 -10.04 15.89 -7.19
CA ALA A 175 -10.62 16.75 -6.17
C ALA A 175 -9.53 17.32 -5.25
N ARG A 176 -8.59 16.47 -4.80
CA ARG A 176 -7.46 16.89 -3.97
C ARG A 176 -6.60 17.95 -4.66
N LYS A 177 -6.26 17.75 -5.94
CA LYS A 177 -5.52 18.74 -6.74
C LYS A 177 -6.26 20.07 -6.82
N SER A 178 -7.56 20.02 -7.12
CA SER A 178 -8.42 21.21 -7.21
C SER A 178 -8.48 21.97 -5.89
N THR A 179 -8.62 21.28 -4.76
CA THR A 179 -8.60 21.90 -3.43
C THR A 179 -7.26 22.60 -3.16
N ILE A 180 -6.12 21.98 -3.49
CA ILE A 180 -4.80 22.60 -3.29
C ILE A 180 -4.67 23.89 -4.10
N THR A 181 -5.12 23.88 -5.35
CA THR A 181 -5.09 25.08 -6.21
C THR A 181 -6.00 26.17 -5.65
N LEU A 182 -7.22 25.82 -5.21
CA LEU A 182 -8.16 26.75 -4.60
C LEU A 182 -7.55 27.41 -3.35
N THR A 183 -7.02 26.61 -2.41
CA THR A 183 -6.38 27.13 -1.20
C THR A 183 -5.19 28.05 -1.51
N SER A 184 -4.41 27.75 -2.56
CA SER A 184 -3.32 28.61 -3.00
C SER A 184 -3.81 29.97 -3.51
N ILE A 185 -4.90 29.99 -4.29
CA ILE A 185 -5.51 31.22 -4.80
C ILE A 185 -6.11 32.04 -3.66
N GLU A 186 -6.87 31.41 -2.77
CA GLU A 186 -7.44 32.06 -1.58
C GLU A 186 -6.35 32.70 -0.70
N SER A 187 -5.23 32.00 -0.51
CA SER A 187 -4.09 32.55 0.25
C SER A 187 -3.47 33.78 -0.41
N LYS A 188 -3.37 33.81 -1.76
CA LYS A 188 -2.89 34.98 -2.50
C LYS A 188 -3.86 36.15 -2.40
N ILE A 189 -5.16 35.89 -2.53
CA ILE A 189 -6.21 36.90 -2.39
C ILE A 189 -6.14 37.53 -0.99
N ALA A 190 -6.11 36.71 0.06
CA ALA A 190 -6.02 37.20 1.44
C ALA A 190 -4.77 38.07 1.68
N THR A 191 -3.64 37.70 1.06
CA THR A 191 -2.39 38.49 1.14
C THR A 191 -2.55 39.85 0.45
N ILE A 192 -3.15 39.88 -0.74
CA ILE A 192 -3.38 41.11 -1.50
C ILE A 192 -4.37 42.02 -0.77
N GLU A 193 -5.47 41.46 -0.28
CA GLU A 193 -6.49 42.21 0.47
C GLU A 193 -5.91 42.82 1.74
N LYS A 194 -5.09 42.05 2.48
CA LYS A 194 -4.39 42.57 3.66
C LYS A 194 -3.44 43.71 3.29
N TRP A 195 -2.62 43.54 2.25
CA TRP A 195 -1.71 44.59 1.80
C TRP A 195 -2.46 45.86 1.40
N LEU A 196 -3.55 45.73 0.64
CA LEU A 196 -4.40 46.86 0.25
C LEU A 196 -5.04 47.54 1.45
N HIS A 197 -5.44 46.78 2.48
CA HIS A 197 -5.99 47.35 3.71
C HIS A 197 -4.93 48.14 4.48
N ASP A 198 -3.74 47.56 4.68
CA ASP A 198 -2.64 48.13 5.46
C ASP A 198 -2.01 49.36 4.78
N ASN A 199 -2.02 49.40 3.44
CA ASN A 199 -1.38 50.46 2.64
C ASN A 199 -2.40 51.44 2.03
N LYS A 200 -3.60 51.54 2.59
CA LYS A 200 -4.54 52.61 2.20
C LYS A 200 -3.95 53.97 2.54
N LEU A 201 -3.64 54.75 1.51
CA LEU A 201 -3.30 56.16 1.66
C LEU A 201 -4.53 56.90 2.20
N SER A 202 -4.37 57.57 3.34
CA SER A 202 -5.42 58.41 3.94
C SER A 202 -5.76 59.61 3.06
N ASP A 203 -4.78 60.12 2.31
CA ASP A 203 -4.87 61.22 1.34
C ASP A 203 -3.77 61.07 0.28
N THR A 204 -3.99 61.64 -0.91
CA THR A 204 -3.05 61.76 -2.04
C THR A 204 -2.21 63.05 -1.99
N THR A 205 -2.34 63.88 -0.96
CA THR A 205 -1.52 65.09 -0.81
C THR A 205 -0.04 64.73 -0.66
N ILE A 206 0.79 65.32 -1.54
CA ILE A 206 2.24 65.17 -1.52
C ILE A 206 2.78 65.96 -0.33
N LEU A 207 3.37 65.25 0.64
CA LEU A 207 4.00 65.87 1.80
C LEU A 207 5.31 66.57 1.38
N PRO A 208 5.62 67.75 1.98
CA PRO A 208 6.86 68.46 1.71
C PRO A 208 8.08 67.63 2.12
N VAL A 209 9.16 67.73 1.34
CA VAL A 209 10.41 67.03 1.61
C VAL A 209 11.01 67.56 2.91
N SER A 210 11.14 66.69 3.91
CA SER A 210 11.81 67.02 5.17
C SER A 210 13.30 66.76 5.03
N GLU A 211 14.13 67.80 5.13
CA GLU A 211 15.57 67.62 5.34
C GLU A 211 15.79 67.11 6.75
N ILE A 212 16.24 65.86 6.86
CA ILE A 212 16.60 65.26 8.14
C ILE A 212 18.07 65.61 8.41
N SER A 213 18.32 66.60 9.26
CA SER A 213 19.65 66.86 9.79
C SER A 213 19.88 65.96 11.01
N ILE A 214 20.76 64.98 10.89
CA ILE A 214 21.18 64.15 12.01
C ILE A 214 22.36 64.87 12.69
N GLU A 215 22.11 65.54 13.82
CA GLU A 215 23.15 66.18 14.63
C GLU A 215 23.66 65.17 15.68
N THR A 216 24.85 64.59 15.45
CA THR A 216 25.45 63.57 16.34
C THR A 216 26.50 64.11 17.32
N GLY A 217 26.65 65.44 17.41
CA GLY A 217 27.75 66.06 18.15
C GLY A 217 27.74 65.77 19.65
N GLU A 218 26.58 65.83 20.31
CA GLU A 218 26.46 65.49 21.74
C GLU A 218 26.70 64.00 21.98
N ASP A 219 26.11 63.14 21.16
CA ASP A 219 26.27 61.68 21.26
C ASP A 219 27.74 61.25 21.11
N GLU A 220 28.50 61.89 20.22
CA GLU A 220 29.94 61.63 20.03
C GLU A 220 30.76 62.08 21.25
N GLN A 221 30.39 63.19 21.88
CA GLN A 221 31.06 63.71 23.07
C GLN A 221 30.80 62.83 24.29
N ASP A 222 29.57 62.36 24.46
CA ASP A 222 29.20 61.40 25.50
C ASP A 222 29.89 60.06 25.32
N LEU A 223 29.97 59.55 24.09
CA LEU A 223 30.73 58.33 23.77
C LEU A 223 32.19 58.48 24.18
N ALA A 224 32.84 59.60 23.84
CA ALA A 224 34.24 59.84 24.17
C ALA A 224 34.48 59.88 25.70
N ASN A 225 33.56 60.49 26.45
CA ASN A 225 33.60 60.53 27.91
C ASN A 225 33.48 59.13 28.51
N LEU A 226 32.49 58.34 28.07
CA LEU A 226 32.28 56.98 28.55
C LEU A 226 33.50 56.09 28.25
N MET A 227 34.09 56.20 27.07
CA MET A 227 35.28 55.42 26.71
C MET A 227 36.48 55.74 27.61
N SER A 228 36.67 57.02 27.97
CA SER A 228 37.72 57.46 28.90
C SER A 228 37.49 56.87 30.30
N GLU A 229 36.25 56.89 30.78
CA GLU A 229 35.89 56.34 32.07
C GLU A 229 36.09 54.81 32.13
N ILE A 230 35.65 54.08 31.10
CA ILE A 230 35.87 52.63 30.97
C ILE A 230 37.37 52.31 31.00
N LYS A 231 38.19 53.07 30.29
CA LYS A 231 39.65 52.88 30.27
C LYS A 231 40.24 53.05 31.68
N ASN A 232 39.83 54.10 32.39
CA ASN A 232 40.28 54.37 33.76
C ASN A 232 39.87 53.27 34.73
N ILE A 233 38.63 52.77 34.65
CA ILE A 233 38.12 51.66 35.47
C ILE A 233 38.92 50.39 35.19
N SER A 234 39.15 50.08 33.91
CA SER A 234 39.93 48.91 33.49
C SER A 234 41.36 48.95 34.04
N GLU A 235 42.05 50.09 33.95
CA GLU A 235 43.40 50.24 34.49
C GLU A 235 43.44 50.09 36.02
N LYS A 236 42.47 50.67 36.73
CA LYS A 236 42.34 50.50 38.20
C LYS A 236 42.11 49.04 38.57
N ASN A 237 41.19 48.35 37.88
CA ASN A 237 40.90 46.94 38.12
C ASN A 237 42.13 46.05 37.88
N LYS A 238 42.92 46.34 36.83
CA LYS A 238 44.17 45.64 36.56
C LYS A 238 45.17 45.80 37.71
N LYS A 239 45.33 47.02 38.23
CA LYS A 239 46.21 47.29 39.39
C LYS A 239 45.72 46.58 40.66
N ILE A 240 44.41 46.59 40.92
CA ILE A 240 43.80 45.88 42.06
C ILE A 240 44.05 44.38 41.94
N SER A 241 43.82 43.80 40.77
CA SER A 241 44.08 42.37 40.51
C SER A 241 45.54 42.01 40.77
N GLN A 242 46.49 42.80 40.25
CA GLN A 242 47.92 42.57 40.48
C GLN A 242 48.29 42.64 41.97
N ASN A 243 47.75 43.61 42.71
CA ASN A 243 47.98 43.73 44.15
C ASN A 243 47.44 42.51 44.91
N ASN A 244 46.25 42.04 44.57
CA ASN A 244 45.67 40.83 45.16
C ASN A 244 46.52 39.59 44.86
N THR A 245 47.07 39.47 43.64
CA THR A 245 48.04 38.41 43.32
C THR A 245 49.31 38.51 44.15
N TYR A 246 49.87 39.72 44.32
CA TYR A 246 51.04 39.89 45.19
C TYR A 246 50.74 39.52 46.65
N LYS A 247 49.58 39.89 47.18
CA LYS A 247 49.15 39.49 48.54
C LYS A 247 49.01 37.97 48.69
N ASP A 248 48.40 37.31 47.71
CA ASP A 248 48.26 35.84 47.71
C ASP A 248 49.63 35.15 47.64
N LEU A 249 50.52 35.58 46.75
CA LEU A 249 51.90 35.08 46.68
C LEU A 249 52.64 35.27 48.01
N LEU A 250 52.53 36.46 48.63
CA LEU A 250 53.14 36.74 49.94
C LEU A 250 52.60 35.83 51.04
N SER A 251 51.29 35.54 51.04
CA SER A 251 50.66 34.65 52.02
C SER A 251 51.06 33.18 51.88
N ARG A 252 51.54 32.77 50.69
CA ARG A 252 51.98 31.39 50.39
C ARG A 252 53.47 31.16 50.65
N ILE A 253 54.23 32.21 50.99
CA ILE A 253 55.62 32.06 51.42
C ILE A 253 55.57 31.52 52.86
N SER A 254 55.90 30.24 53.03
CA SER A 254 56.04 29.66 54.37
C SER A 254 57.32 30.19 55.01
N ILE A 255 57.18 30.97 56.07
CA ILE A 255 58.33 31.50 56.85
C ILE A 255 59.10 30.34 57.50
N GLU A 256 58.43 29.22 57.73
CA GLU A 256 58.98 27.99 58.30
C GLU A 256 59.97 27.30 57.35
N ASP A 257 59.77 27.38 56.02
CA ASP A 257 60.69 26.82 55.02
C ASP A 257 61.97 27.68 54.85
N ALA A 258 61.92 28.96 55.26
CA ALA A 258 63.02 29.91 55.13
C ALA A 258 63.96 29.92 56.35
N GLN A 259 63.61 29.19 57.42
CA GLN A 259 64.40 29.10 58.66
C GLN A 259 65.04 27.72 58.90
N SER A 260 64.98 26.80 57.92
CA SER A 260 65.75 25.55 57.85
C SER A 260 66.83 25.62 56.78
#